data_AF-A0A3R6EJY5-F1
#
_entry.id   AF-A0A3R6EJY5-F1
#
_cell.length_a   1.000
_cell.length_b   1.000
_cell.length_c   1.000
_cell.angle_alpha   90.00
_cell.angle_beta   90.00
_cell.angle_gamma   90.00
#
_symmetry.space_group_name_H-M   'P 1'
#
loop_
_entity.id
_entity.type
_entity.pdbx_description
1 polymer ?
#
loop_
_entity_poly.entity_id
_entity_poly.type
_entity_poly.pdbx_seq_one_letter_code
_entity_poly.pdbx_strand_id
1 'polypeptide(L)'
;MTAETIQLIQTGINLLCASGVISTLLYYNSRKRKEAALASQEENKTISSYADEWKALYERSNESVVNLNSKVDELYEEINQYRITIRNLRDEKNDLKLALHEAQWNRCIKDGCQLRTPPRKRESLETLVEKEENEIYRDRED
;
A
#
# COMPACT_ATOMS: atom_id res chain seq x y z
N MET A 1 56.16 -60.12 -48.80
CA MET A 1 54.78 -60.20 -48.29
C MET A 1 53.93 -60.89 -49.34
N THR A 2 53.21 -61.94 -48.99
CA THR A 2 52.36 -62.71 -49.92
C THR A 2 51.01 -62.02 -50.12
N ALA A 3 50.35 -62.20 -51.27
CA ALA A 3 49.10 -61.51 -51.60
C ALA A 3 47.97 -61.71 -50.56
N GLU A 4 47.95 -62.86 -49.89
CA GLU A 4 47.02 -63.19 -48.81
C GLU A 4 47.20 -62.28 -47.58
N THR A 5 48.44 -61.92 -47.24
CA THR A 5 48.72 -61.01 -46.11
C THR A 5 48.21 -59.59 -46.36
N ILE A 6 48.20 -59.14 -47.62
CA ILE A 6 47.69 -57.81 -48.00
C ILE A 6 46.16 -57.78 -47.94
N GLN A 7 45.49 -58.84 -48.41
CA GLN A 7 44.02 -58.97 -48.35
C GLN A 7 43.48 -59.01 -46.91
N LEU A 8 44.20 -59.68 -46.01
CA LEU A 8 43.83 -59.78 -44.60
C LEU A 8 43.96 -58.43 -43.86
N ILE A 9 44.96 -57.62 -44.22
CA ILE A 9 45.11 -56.25 -43.72
C ILE A 9 43.99 -55.35 -44.27
N GLN A 10 43.66 -55.45 -45.56
CA GLN A 10 42.63 -54.63 -46.20
C GLN A 10 41.23 -54.90 -45.65
N THR A 11 40.89 -56.18 -45.41
CA THR A 11 39.62 -56.57 -44.77
C THR A 11 39.55 -56.09 -43.31
N GLY A 12 40.66 -56.14 -42.58
CA GLY A 12 40.77 -55.58 -41.23
C GLY A 12 40.51 -54.07 -41.17
N ILE A 13 41.13 -53.30 -42.09
CA ILE A 13 40.92 -51.84 -42.18
C ILE A 13 39.47 -51.50 -42.56
N ASN A 14 38.91 -52.21 -43.54
CA ASN A 14 37.51 -52.00 -43.96
C ASN A 14 36.52 -52.28 -42.83
N LEU A 15 36.76 -53.33 -42.01
CA LEU A 15 35.92 -53.65 -40.86
C LEU A 15 36.02 -52.57 -39.76
N LEU A 16 37.20 -52.01 -39.55
CA LEU A 16 37.46 -50.98 -38.54
C LEU A 16 36.88 -49.61 -38.94
N CYS A 17 36.85 -49.31 -40.24
CA CYS A 17 36.15 -48.15 -40.80
C CYS A 17 34.62 -48.35 -40.83
N ALA A 18 34.14 -49.54 -41.21
CA ALA A 18 32.71 -49.84 -41.31
C ALA A 18 32.03 -49.94 -39.94
N SER A 19 32.75 -50.37 -38.91
CA SER A 19 32.24 -50.46 -37.53
C SER A 19 32.04 -49.10 -36.85
N GLY A 20 32.48 -47.99 -37.46
CA GLY A 20 32.30 -46.64 -36.93
C GLY A 20 33.11 -46.33 -35.67
N VAL A 21 33.96 -47.26 -35.22
CA VAL A 21 34.76 -47.11 -33.99
C VAL A 21 35.68 -45.89 -34.07
N ILE A 22 36.33 -45.67 -35.22
CA ILE A 22 37.18 -44.50 -35.46
C ILE A 22 36.39 -43.20 -35.32
N SER A 23 35.18 -43.15 -35.92
CA SER A 23 34.30 -41.99 -35.83
C SER A 23 33.86 -41.73 -34.39
N THR A 24 33.52 -42.77 -33.63
CA THR A 24 33.14 -42.60 -32.23
C THR A 24 34.28 -42.08 -31.36
N LEU A 25 35.52 -42.52 -31.57
CA LEU A 25 36.69 -42.03 -30.85
C LEU A 25 37.05 -40.59 -31.21
N LEU A 26 37.02 -40.23 -32.50
CA LEU A 26 37.32 -38.87 -32.96
C LEU A 26 36.30 -37.83 -32.44
N TYR A 27 35.02 -38.19 -32.37
CA TYR A 27 33.96 -37.29 -31.91
C TYR A 27 33.58 -37.46 -30.43
N TYR A 28 34.26 -38.32 -29.67
CA TYR A 28 33.96 -38.55 -28.25
C TYR A 28 34.08 -37.27 -27.42
N ASN A 29 35.20 -36.55 -27.58
CA ASN A 29 35.44 -35.31 -26.84
C ASN A 29 34.46 -34.18 -27.21
N SER A 30 34.00 -34.12 -28.48
CA SER A 30 33.02 -33.12 -28.91
C SER A 30 31.62 -33.44 -28.40
N ARG A 31 31.22 -34.71 -28.35
CA ARG A 31 29.95 -35.15 -27.73
C ARG A 31 29.95 -34.87 -26.23
N LYS A 32 31.02 -35.21 -25.52
CA LYS A 32 31.17 -34.92 -24.08
C LYS A 32 31.04 -33.42 -23.75
N ARG A 33 31.65 -32.54 -24.56
CA ARG A 33 31.52 -31.08 -24.37
C ARG A 33 30.12 -30.58 -24.69
N LYS A 34 29.44 -31.13 -25.70
CA LYS A 34 28.06 -30.78 -26.02
C LYS A 34 27.09 -31.22 -24.92
N GLU A 35 27.24 -32.42 -24.39
CA GLU A 35 26.41 -32.93 -23.30
C GLU A 35 26.65 -32.14 -22.01
N ALA A 36 27.90 -31.79 -21.69
CA ALA A 36 28.20 -30.92 -20.55
C ALA A 36 27.65 -29.49 -20.74
N ALA A 37 27.70 -28.95 -21.95
CA ALA A 37 27.12 -27.64 -22.26
C ALA A 37 25.58 -27.67 -22.21
N LEU A 38 24.96 -28.76 -22.66
CA LEU A 38 23.51 -28.96 -22.57
C LEU A 38 23.05 -29.09 -21.12
N ALA A 39 23.77 -29.87 -20.29
CA ALA A 39 23.49 -29.99 -18.87
C ALA A 39 23.62 -28.64 -18.15
N SER A 40 24.70 -27.90 -18.40
CA SER A 40 24.88 -26.55 -17.85
C SER A 40 23.81 -25.57 -18.35
N GLN A 41 23.37 -25.70 -19.61
CA GLN A 41 22.28 -24.87 -20.13
C GLN A 41 20.95 -25.20 -19.45
N GLU A 42 20.68 -26.46 -19.16
CA GLU A 42 19.45 -26.90 -18.48
C GLU A 42 19.45 -26.45 -17.01
N GLU A 43 20.59 -26.55 -16.31
CA GLU A 43 20.79 -25.97 -14.97
C GLU A 43 20.64 -24.44 -14.97
N ASN A 44 21.18 -23.75 -15.96
CA ASN A 44 21.02 -22.29 -16.06
C ASN A 44 19.56 -21.89 -16.33
N LYS A 45 18.81 -22.68 -17.10
CA LYS A 45 17.39 -22.46 -17.35
C LYS A 45 16.55 -22.65 -16.09
N THR A 46 16.86 -23.65 -15.26
CA THR A 46 16.16 -23.86 -13.99
C THR A 46 16.49 -22.77 -12.96
N ILE A 47 17.74 -22.29 -12.93
CA ILE A 47 18.13 -21.14 -12.11
C ILE A 47 17.43 -19.86 -12.60
N SER A 48 17.34 -19.63 -13.91
CA SER A 48 16.66 -18.46 -14.45
C SER A 48 15.16 -18.49 -14.17
N SER A 49 14.49 -19.64 -14.31
CA SER A 49 13.08 -19.75 -13.99
C SER A 49 12.80 -19.49 -12.51
N TYR A 50 13.68 -19.99 -11.63
CA TYR A 50 13.59 -19.67 -10.21
C TYR A 50 13.73 -18.16 -9.98
N ALA A 51 14.74 -17.50 -10.56
CA ALA A 51 14.91 -16.05 -10.43
C ALA A 51 13.68 -15.25 -10.91
N ASP A 52 13.05 -15.67 -12.01
CA ASP A 52 11.82 -15.08 -12.53
C ASP A 52 10.63 -15.25 -11.55
N GLU A 53 10.51 -16.41 -10.91
CA GLU A 53 9.50 -16.64 -9.86
C GLU A 53 9.69 -15.71 -8.66
N TRP A 54 10.93 -15.54 -8.18
CA TRP A 54 11.22 -14.59 -7.08
C TRP A 54 10.88 -13.16 -7.46
N LYS A 55 11.20 -12.76 -8.69
CA LYS A 55 10.86 -11.44 -9.20
C LYS A 55 9.34 -11.25 -9.22
N ALA A 56 8.59 -12.22 -9.73
CA ALA A 56 7.13 -12.15 -9.77
C ALA A 56 6.50 -12.11 -8.36
N LEU A 57 7.04 -12.87 -7.41
CA LEU A 57 6.60 -12.82 -6.00
C LEU A 57 6.88 -11.46 -5.36
N TYR A 58 8.07 -10.91 -5.61
CA TYR A 58 8.46 -9.59 -5.11
C TYR A 58 7.54 -8.50 -5.69
N GLU A 59 7.30 -8.52 -7.00
CA GLU A 59 6.47 -7.53 -7.68
C GLU A 59 5.03 -7.56 -7.17
N ARG A 60 4.44 -8.76 -7.00
CA ARG A 60 3.11 -8.94 -6.37
C ARG A 60 3.08 -8.42 -4.94
N SER A 61 4.11 -8.71 -4.14
CA SER A 61 4.19 -8.23 -2.75
C SER A 61 4.29 -6.71 -2.70
N ASN A 62 5.13 -6.13 -3.55
CA ASN A 62 5.31 -4.69 -3.64
C ASN A 62 4.02 -3.98 -4.08
N GLU A 63 3.33 -4.52 -5.08
CA GLU A 63 2.02 -4.01 -5.51
C GLU A 63 1.00 -4.04 -4.36
N SER A 64 0.98 -5.13 -3.58
CA SER A 64 0.13 -5.21 -2.39
C SER A 64 0.50 -4.14 -1.36
N VAL A 65 1.78 -3.93 -1.07
CA VAL A 65 2.23 -2.90 -0.12
C VAL A 65 1.86 -1.50 -0.58
N VAL A 66 2.04 -1.20 -1.87
CA VAL A 66 1.65 0.09 -2.45
C VAL A 66 0.15 0.31 -2.34
N ASN A 67 -0.66 -0.70 -2.67
CA ASN A 67 -2.12 -0.63 -2.54
C ASN A 67 -2.55 -0.43 -1.07
N LEU A 68 -1.97 -1.20 -0.14
CA LEU A 68 -2.26 -1.03 1.28
C LEU A 68 -1.89 0.38 1.77
N ASN A 69 -0.73 0.91 1.40
CA ASN A 69 -0.32 2.26 1.78
C ASN A 69 -1.28 3.31 1.21
N SER A 70 -1.65 3.19 -0.07
CA SER A 70 -2.66 4.06 -0.69
C SER A 70 -3.97 4.01 0.09
N LYS A 71 -4.41 2.82 0.50
CA LYS A 71 -5.64 2.66 1.26
C LYS A 71 -5.55 3.26 2.66
N VAL A 72 -4.39 3.17 3.30
CA VAL A 72 -4.12 3.80 4.59
C VAL A 72 -4.22 5.32 4.47
N ASP A 73 -3.61 5.91 3.43
CA ASP A 73 -3.67 7.36 3.20
C ASP A 73 -5.11 7.84 2.94
N GLU A 74 -5.89 7.10 2.13
CA GLU A 74 -7.31 7.36 1.91
C GLU A 74 -8.11 7.36 3.23
N LEU A 75 -7.90 6.33 4.07
CA LEU A 75 -8.61 6.21 5.35
C LEU A 75 -8.23 7.34 6.32
N TYR A 76 -6.97 7.80 6.32
CA TYR A 76 -6.57 8.93 7.13
C TYR A 76 -7.26 10.24 6.69
N GLU A 77 -7.41 10.45 5.39
CA GLU A 77 -8.15 11.60 4.86
C GLU A 77 -9.64 11.55 5.22
N GLU A 78 -10.29 10.39 5.05
CA GLU A 78 -11.68 10.18 5.46
C GLU A 78 -11.87 10.45 6.96
N ILE A 79 -10.97 9.94 7.81
CA ILE A 79 -11.01 10.20 9.26
C ILE A 79 -10.88 11.70 9.56
N ASN A 80 -10.01 12.40 8.85
CA ASN A 80 -9.85 13.84 9.05
C ASN A 80 -11.14 14.60 8.68
N GLN A 81 -11.77 14.23 7.56
CA GLN A 81 -13.06 14.78 7.15
C GLN A 81 -14.17 14.49 8.18
N TYR A 82 -14.24 13.26 8.71
CA TYR A 82 -15.17 12.93 9.78
C TYR A 82 -14.92 13.73 11.06
N ARG A 83 -13.66 13.97 11.43
CA ARG A 83 -13.33 14.82 12.59
C ARG A 83 -13.80 16.26 12.40
N ILE A 84 -13.65 16.82 11.20
CA ILE A 84 -14.11 18.17 10.88
C ILE A 84 -15.64 18.23 10.93
N THR A 85 -16.33 17.30 10.28
CA THR A 85 -17.80 17.25 10.28
C THR A 85 -18.37 17.08 11.68
N ILE A 86 -17.78 16.20 12.51
CA ILE A 86 -18.18 16.04 13.92
C ILE A 86 -18.00 17.34 14.70
N ARG A 87 -16.91 18.07 14.48
CA ARG A 87 -16.68 19.37 15.14
C ARG A 87 -17.76 20.38 14.72
N ASN A 88 -17.98 20.55 13.42
CA ASN A 88 -18.98 21.47 12.89
C ASN A 88 -20.39 21.13 13.42
N LEU A 89 -20.80 19.86 13.37
CA LEU A 89 -22.10 19.43 13.91
C LEU A 89 -22.22 19.62 15.42
N ARG A 90 -21.11 19.50 16.16
CA ARG A 90 -21.09 19.76 17.60
C ARG A 90 -21.30 21.24 17.90
N ASP A 91 -20.63 22.10 17.13
CA ASP A 91 -20.72 23.56 17.26
C ASP A 91 -22.13 24.03 16.89
N GLU A 92 -22.66 23.60 15.73
CA GLU A 92 -24.04 23.88 15.31
C GLU A 92 -25.07 23.42 16.33
N LYS A 93 -24.90 22.21 16.90
CA LYS A 93 -25.78 21.71 17.96
C LYS A 93 -25.70 22.58 19.21
N ASN A 94 -24.53 23.09 19.56
CA ASN A 94 -24.36 23.95 20.71
C ASN A 94 -25.02 25.30 20.49
N ASP A 95 -24.82 25.90 19.32
CA ASP A 95 -25.44 27.17 18.94
C ASP A 95 -26.97 27.07 18.93
N LEU A 96 -27.51 26.00 18.34
CA LEU A 96 -28.96 25.73 18.37
C LEU A 96 -29.48 25.52 19.79
N LYS A 97 -28.72 24.86 20.66
CA LYS A 97 -29.10 24.70 22.08
C LYS A 97 -29.13 26.04 22.80
N LEU A 98 -28.15 26.91 22.57
CA LEU A 98 -28.10 28.25 23.14
C LEU A 98 -29.28 29.09 22.64
N ALA A 99 -29.54 29.11 21.34
CA ALA A 99 -30.69 29.79 20.75
C ALA A 99 -32.03 29.27 21.28
N LEU A 100 -32.15 27.96 21.47
CA LEU A 100 -33.33 27.35 22.08
C LEU A 100 -33.49 27.79 23.54
N HIS A 101 -32.42 27.79 24.33
CA HIS A 101 -32.45 28.28 25.70
C HIS A 101 -32.85 29.75 25.76
N GLU A 102 -32.33 30.58 24.86
CA GLU A 102 -32.67 31.98 24.75
C GLU A 102 -34.14 32.16 24.37
N ALA A 103 -34.65 31.42 23.40
CA ALA A 103 -36.05 31.46 23.00
C ALA A 103 -36.97 30.99 24.14
N GLN A 104 -36.57 29.95 24.88
CA GLN A 104 -37.31 29.48 26.05
C GLN A 104 -37.35 30.51 27.18
N TRP A 105 -36.25 31.23 27.41
CA TRP A 105 -36.22 32.35 28.34
C TRP A 105 -37.10 33.51 27.84
N ASN A 106 -37.08 33.74 26.53
CA ASN A 106 -37.83 34.81 25.88
C ASN A 106 -39.31 34.50 25.62
N ARG A 107 -39.78 33.28 25.91
CA ARG A 107 -41.18 32.94 25.72
C ARG A 107 -42.05 33.71 26.72
N CYS A 108 -43.16 34.25 26.24
CA CYS A 108 -44.15 34.89 27.09
C CYS A 108 -45.13 33.84 27.59
N ILE A 109 -45.30 33.70 28.90
CA ILE A 109 -46.20 32.68 29.50
C ILE A 109 -47.67 33.17 29.53
N LYS A 110 -47.88 34.48 29.58
CA LYS A 110 -49.21 35.12 29.51
C LYS A 110 -49.37 35.86 28.19
N ASP A 111 -50.48 35.68 27.50
CA ASP A 111 -50.83 36.48 26.33
C ASP A 111 -51.14 37.93 26.76
N GLY A 112 -50.28 38.86 26.36
CA GLY A 112 -50.36 40.28 26.76
C GLY A 112 -48.99 40.83 27.15
N CYS A 113 -48.33 41.49 26.19
CA CYS A 113 -46.93 41.94 26.29
C CYS A 113 -46.64 42.92 27.46
N GLN A 114 -47.68 43.53 28.07
CA GLN A 114 -47.53 44.57 29.10
C GLN A 114 -47.12 44.02 30.49
N LEU A 115 -47.37 42.75 30.80
CA LEU A 115 -47.01 42.12 32.09
C LEU A 115 -46.22 40.82 31.87
N ARG A 116 -45.33 40.82 30.87
CA ARG A 116 -44.54 39.65 30.50
C ARG A 116 -43.67 39.18 31.66
N THR A 117 -43.73 37.88 31.93
CA THR A 117 -42.85 37.16 32.85
C THR A 117 -42.09 36.09 32.05
N PRO A 118 -40.74 36.04 32.12
CA PRO A 118 -39.83 36.95 32.83
C PRO A 118 -39.64 38.30 32.11
N PRO A 119 -39.34 39.39 32.85
CA PRO A 119 -39.02 40.69 32.26
C PRO A 119 -37.76 40.60 31.39
N ARG A 120 -37.67 41.40 30.31
CA ARG A 120 -36.44 41.52 29.48
C ARG A 120 -35.33 42.18 30.31
N LYS A 121 -34.68 41.43 31.18
CA LYS A 121 -33.52 41.87 31.98
C LYS A 121 -32.18 41.54 31.31
N ARG A 122 -32.17 41.11 30.05
CA ARG A 122 -30.94 40.75 29.34
C ARG A 122 -29.97 41.92 29.28
N GLU A 123 -30.42 43.09 28.82
CA GLU A 123 -29.59 44.31 28.78
C GLU A 123 -29.06 44.69 30.19
N SER A 124 -29.88 44.53 31.23
CA SER A 124 -29.43 44.80 32.61
C SER A 124 -28.45 43.77 33.17
N LEU A 125 -28.45 42.53 32.64
CA LEU A 125 -27.51 41.49 33.03
C LEU A 125 -26.21 41.57 32.22
N GLU A 126 -26.30 41.88 30.92
CA GLU A 126 -25.14 42.15 30.06
C GLU A 126 -24.31 43.30 30.61
N THR A 127 -24.96 44.39 31.02
CA THR A 127 -24.28 45.53 31.67
C THR A 127 -23.69 45.21 33.05
N LEU A 128 -24.14 44.15 33.73
CA LEU A 128 -23.51 43.68 34.97
C LEU A 128 -22.30 42.80 34.68
N VAL A 129 -22.40 41.88 33.71
CA VAL A 129 -21.29 41.02 33.29
C VAL A 129 -20.15 41.84 32.69
N GLU A 130 -20.43 42.83 31.85
CA GLU A 130 -19.42 43.75 31.32
C GLU A 130 -18.69 44.52 32.41
N LYS A 131 -19.39 44.88 33.51
CA LYS A 131 -18.73 45.53 34.65
C LYS A 131 -17.81 44.57 35.39
N GLU A 132 -18.26 43.34 35.65
CA GLU A 132 -17.45 42.31 36.30
C GLU A 132 -16.21 41.93 35.47
N GLU A 133 -16.35 41.75 34.15
CA GLU A 133 -15.19 41.46 33.28
C GLU A 133 -14.19 42.62 33.30
N ASN A 134 -14.65 43.86 33.14
CA ASN A 134 -13.79 45.04 33.18
C ASN A 134 -13.11 45.29 34.54
N GLU A 135 -13.64 44.75 35.63
CA GLU A 135 -12.98 44.74 36.95
C GLU A 135 -11.89 43.66 37.00
N ILE A 136 -12.20 42.42 36.57
CA ILE A 136 -11.23 41.30 36.55
C ILE A 136 -10.01 41.59 35.65
N TYR A 137 -10.20 42.26 34.52
CA TYR A 137 -9.11 42.61 33.61
C TYR A 137 -8.24 43.76 34.14
N ARG A 138 -8.81 44.69 34.93
CA ARG A 138 -8.06 45.77 35.58
C ARG A 138 -7.09 45.24 36.64
N ASP A 139 -7.50 44.23 37.41
CA ASP A 139 -6.68 43.64 38.47
C ASP A 139 -5.46 42.84 37.97
N ARG A 140 -5.29 42.64 36.66
CA ARG A 140 -4.13 41.94 36.06
C ARG A 140 -3.09 42.86 35.42
N GLU A 141 -3.38 44.16 35.31
CA GLU A 141 -2.49 45.15 34.70
C GLU A 141 -1.62 45.91 35.73
N ASP A 142 -1.83 45.66 37.04
CA ASP A 142 -1.00 46.11 38.17
C ASP A 142 0.03 45.05 38.60
#